data_AF-A0A963QNU4-F1
#
_entry.id   AF-A0A963QNU4-F1
#
_cell.length_a   1.000
_cell.length_b   1.000
_cell.length_c   1.000
_cell.angle_alpha   90.00
_cell.angle_beta   90.00
_cell.angle_gamma   90.00
#
_symmetry.space_group_name_H-M   'P 1'
#
loop_
_entity.id
_entity.type
_entity.pdbx_description
1 polymer ?
#
loop_
_entity_poly.entity_id
_entity_poly.type
_entity_poly.pdbx_seq_one_letter_code
_entity_poly.pdbx_strand_id
1 'polypeptide(L)'
;MTQARSVDSSKTIPPARLAHIVLRTSNFDEMIEWYKAVLGCEIVYKDAILCFMTYDEEHHRVAILNMPDLKPQEDGFAGFHHAAFTFDSMADLLSTYKRLRDKGIKPIFPINHGPTTSMYYADPDGNQLELQIENYETVEESTKFFFTEAFAENPIGVEFDPDELLARFEAGESEETLKARPDVGARGLEAVKLR
;
A
#
# COMPACT_ATOMS: atom_id res chain seq x y z
N MET A 1 -19.83 -45.37 1.44
CA MET A 1 -20.96 -44.42 1.48
C MET A 1 -20.38 -43.03 1.73
N THR A 2 -20.59 -42.09 0.84
CA THR A 2 -20.11 -40.70 0.98
C THR A 2 -21.09 -39.96 1.88
N GLN A 3 -20.63 -39.43 3.01
CA GLN A 3 -21.48 -38.60 3.86
C GLN A 3 -21.92 -37.35 3.08
N ALA A 4 -23.20 -37.02 3.16
CA ALA A 4 -23.71 -35.75 2.67
C ALA A 4 -23.10 -34.61 3.50
N ARG A 5 -22.56 -33.58 2.83
CA ARG A 5 -22.06 -32.36 3.46
C ARG A 5 -23.21 -31.35 3.56
N SER A 6 -23.36 -30.69 4.70
CA SER A 6 -24.25 -29.54 4.90
C SER A 6 -23.45 -28.26 5.08
N VAL A 7 -24.02 -27.13 4.68
CA VAL A 7 -23.43 -25.78 4.83
C VAL A 7 -24.35 -24.96 5.74
N ASP A 8 -23.77 -24.27 6.73
CA ASP A 8 -24.49 -23.42 7.68
C ASP A 8 -24.51 -21.96 7.17
N SER A 9 -25.70 -21.45 6.88
CA SER A 9 -25.93 -20.07 6.45
C SER A 9 -26.28 -19.11 7.59
N SER A 10 -26.36 -19.59 8.84
CA SER A 10 -26.67 -18.75 10.01
C SER A 10 -25.47 -18.00 10.55
N LYS A 11 -24.25 -18.46 10.22
CA LYS A 11 -22.99 -17.84 10.64
C LYS A 11 -22.37 -17.05 9.49
N THR A 12 -22.09 -15.78 9.72
CA THR A 12 -21.21 -14.99 8.84
C THR A 12 -19.76 -15.45 9.04
N ILE A 13 -19.12 -15.89 7.96
CA ILE A 13 -17.72 -16.34 7.97
C ILE A 13 -16.90 -15.32 7.16
N PRO A 14 -15.92 -14.62 7.77
CA PRO A 14 -15.06 -13.71 7.01
C PRO A 14 -14.11 -14.49 6.09
N PRO A 15 -13.61 -13.88 5.00
CA PRO A 15 -12.51 -14.45 4.21
C PRO A 15 -11.28 -14.71 5.08
N ALA A 16 -10.52 -15.76 4.76
CA ALA A 16 -9.32 -16.11 5.51
C ALA A 16 -8.18 -15.10 5.33
N ARG A 17 -8.05 -14.53 4.14
CA ARG A 17 -7.04 -13.53 3.77
C ARG A 17 -7.39 -12.90 2.42
N LEU A 18 -6.80 -11.73 2.13
CA LEU A 18 -6.73 -11.23 0.77
C LEU A 18 -5.81 -12.16 -0.03
N ALA A 19 -6.27 -12.64 -1.19
CA ALA A 19 -5.49 -13.53 -2.04
C ALA A 19 -4.59 -12.73 -3.00
N HIS A 20 -5.21 -11.97 -3.90
CA HIS A 20 -4.52 -11.19 -4.91
C HIS A 20 -5.35 -10.00 -5.39
N ILE A 21 -4.68 -9.06 -6.06
CA ILE A 21 -5.30 -8.01 -6.87
C ILE A 21 -5.00 -8.25 -8.35
N VAL A 22 -5.90 -7.79 -9.23
CA VAL A 22 -5.74 -7.89 -10.68
C VAL A 22 -5.88 -6.51 -11.29
N LEU A 23 -4.91 -6.13 -12.11
CA LEU A 23 -4.86 -4.85 -12.79
C LEU A 23 -4.94 -5.06 -14.30
N ARG A 24 -5.54 -4.10 -14.99
CA ARG A 24 -5.61 -4.08 -16.46
C ARG A 24 -4.79 -2.90 -16.94
N THR A 25 -4.03 -3.10 -17.99
CA THR A 25 -3.13 -2.07 -18.50
C THR A 25 -2.94 -2.17 -20.01
N SER A 26 -2.70 -1.03 -20.67
CA SER A 26 -2.13 -0.98 -22.02
C SER A 26 -0.58 -0.87 -22.02
N ASN A 27 0.04 -0.72 -20.85
CA ASN A 27 1.48 -0.56 -20.60
C ASN A 27 2.10 -1.83 -19.98
N PHE A 28 1.83 -3.01 -20.57
CA PHE A 28 2.02 -4.31 -19.92
C PHE A 28 3.42 -4.59 -19.36
N ASP A 29 4.48 -4.42 -20.16
CA ASP A 29 5.85 -4.69 -19.70
C ASP A 29 6.33 -3.68 -18.66
N GLU A 30 5.94 -2.41 -18.81
CA GLU A 30 6.30 -1.34 -17.87
C GLU A 30 5.66 -1.58 -16.50
N MET A 31 4.38 -1.95 -16.48
CA MET A 31 3.67 -2.34 -15.26
C MET A 31 4.34 -3.53 -14.58
N ILE A 32 4.72 -4.57 -15.32
CA ILE A 32 5.40 -5.73 -14.74
C ILE A 32 6.71 -5.31 -14.06
N GLU A 33 7.57 -4.55 -14.73
CA GLU A 33 8.85 -4.13 -14.15
C GLU A 33 8.66 -3.17 -12.97
N TRP A 34 7.63 -2.33 -13.01
CA TRP A 34 7.29 -1.45 -11.90
C TRP A 34 6.86 -2.24 -10.66
N TYR A 35 5.94 -3.20 -10.79
CA TYR A 35 5.48 -4.00 -9.65
C TYR A 35 6.59 -4.90 -9.08
N LYS A 36 7.44 -5.47 -9.94
CA LYS A 36 8.66 -6.18 -9.51
C LYS A 36 9.58 -5.28 -8.72
N ALA A 37 9.80 -4.04 -9.18
CA ALA A 37 10.64 -3.10 -8.47
C ALA A 37 10.00 -2.71 -7.11
N VAL A 38 8.74 -2.32 -7.09
CA VAL A 38 8.09 -1.75 -5.90
C VAL A 38 7.85 -2.80 -4.82
N LEU A 39 7.27 -3.95 -5.17
CA LEU A 39 6.94 -5.01 -4.21
C LEU A 39 8.05 -6.05 -4.03
N GLY A 40 9.12 -6.00 -4.84
CA GLY A 40 10.15 -7.04 -4.82
C GLY A 40 9.59 -8.41 -5.25
N CYS A 41 8.54 -8.42 -6.08
CA CYS A 41 7.91 -9.66 -6.51
C CYS A 41 8.66 -10.32 -7.68
N GLU A 42 8.46 -11.63 -7.79
CA GLU A 42 8.98 -12.48 -8.87
C GLU A 42 7.83 -12.94 -9.77
N ILE A 43 8.14 -13.16 -11.06
CA ILE A 43 7.17 -13.67 -12.03
C ILE A 43 7.01 -15.17 -11.83
N VAL A 44 5.77 -15.60 -11.62
CA VAL A 44 5.38 -17.02 -11.55
C VAL A 44 4.96 -17.54 -12.93
N TYR A 45 4.26 -16.71 -13.70
CA TYR A 45 3.84 -17.02 -15.06
C TYR A 45 3.67 -15.74 -15.87
N LYS A 46 4.04 -15.77 -17.16
CA LYS A 46 3.79 -14.68 -18.10
C LYS A 46 3.55 -15.22 -19.50
N ASP A 47 2.51 -14.73 -20.16
CA ASP A 47 2.31 -14.85 -21.60
C ASP A 47 1.93 -13.50 -22.23
N ALA A 48 1.39 -13.51 -23.45
CA ALA A 48 1.02 -12.29 -24.17
C ALA A 48 -0.21 -11.56 -23.59
N ILE A 49 -1.04 -12.25 -22.80
CA ILE A 49 -2.32 -11.76 -22.30
C ILE A 49 -2.23 -11.44 -20.80
N LEU A 50 -1.45 -12.19 -20.02
CA LEU A 50 -1.41 -12.05 -18.57
C LEU A 50 -0.07 -12.36 -17.94
N CYS A 51 0.19 -11.76 -16.78
CA CYS A 51 1.36 -12.01 -15.93
C CYS A 51 0.91 -12.19 -14.48
N PHE A 52 1.38 -13.25 -13.82
CA PHE A 52 1.20 -13.54 -12.40
C PHE A 52 2.51 -13.35 -11.65
N MET A 53 2.46 -12.61 -10.54
CA MET A 53 3.64 -12.29 -9.72
C MET A 53 3.37 -12.52 -8.24
N THR A 54 4.39 -12.93 -7.50
CA THR A 54 4.32 -13.17 -6.05
C THR A 54 5.54 -12.62 -5.31
N TYR A 55 5.37 -12.29 -4.03
CA TYR A 55 6.43 -11.90 -3.11
C TYR A 55 6.41 -12.74 -1.81
N ASP A 56 5.53 -13.75 -1.74
CA ASP A 56 5.42 -14.69 -0.62
C ASP A 56 4.99 -16.08 -1.10
N GLU A 57 4.58 -16.95 -0.16
CA GLU A 57 4.19 -18.35 -0.42
C GLU A 57 2.89 -18.52 -1.23
N GLU A 58 2.11 -17.44 -1.48
CA GLU A 58 0.95 -17.54 -2.35
C GLU A 58 1.39 -17.65 -3.82
N HIS A 59 0.65 -18.41 -4.63
CA HIS A 59 0.95 -18.62 -6.03
C HIS A 59 1.01 -17.32 -6.86
N HIS A 60 0.29 -16.27 -6.44
CA HIS A 60 0.42 -14.90 -6.92
C HIS A 60 -0.33 -13.93 -6.00
N ARG A 61 0.23 -12.73 -5.83
CA ARG A 61 -0.36 -11.60 -5.12
C ARG A 61 -0.84 -10.50 -6.06
N VAL A 62 -0.21 -10.39 -7.22
CA VAL A 62 -0.56 -9.42 -8.26
C VAL A 62 -0.68 -10.15 -9.59
N ALA A 63 -1.76 -9.86 -10.31
CA ALA A 63 -1.92 -10.24 -11.70
C ALA A 63 -2.05 -8.98 -12.57
N ILE A 64 -1.40 -8.98 -13.73
CA ILE A 64 -1.51 -7.91 -14.72
C ILE A 64 -2.11 -8.50 -15.99
N LEU A 65 -3.19 -7.90 -16.48
CA LEU A 65 -3.84 -8.24 -17.75
C LEU A 65 -3.44 -7.22 -18.82
N ASN A 66 -2.90 -7.73 -19.93
CA ASN A 66 -2.51 -6.95 -21.09
C ASN A 66 -3.75 -6.64 -21.94
N MET A 67 -4.13 -5.37 -21.96
CA MET A 67 -5.30 -4.83 -22.66
C MET A 67 -4.84 -3.65 -23.54
N PRO A 68 -4.32 -3.91 -24.76
CA PRO A 68 -3.69 -2.87 -25.60
C PRO A 68 -4.58 -1.67 -25.93
N ASP A 69 -5.89 -1.88 -26.03
CA ASP A 69 -6.87 -0.84 -26.35
C ASP A 69 -7.48 -0.16 -25.10
N LEU A 70 -6.94 -0.45 -23.91
CA LEU A 70 -7.43 0.13 -22.66
C LEU A 70 -7.13 1.63 -22.64
N LYS A 71 -8.17 2.42 -22.39
CA LYS A 71 -8.05 3.86 -22.17
C LYS A 71 -7.50 4.13 -20.77
N PRO A 72 -6.68 5.19 -20.59
CA PRO A 72 -6.28 5.65 -19.26
C PRO A 72 -7.50 5.91 -18.37
N GLN A 73 -7.36 5.68 -17.06
CA GLN A 73 -8.39 6.05 -16.11
C GLN A 73 -8.44 7.58 -15.97
N GLU A 74 -9.63 8.14 -16.11
CA GLU A 74 -9.88 9.58 -15.97
C GLU A 74 -10.09 9.96 -14.50
N ASP A 75 -9.52 11.09 -14.08
CA ASP A 75 -9.68 11.63 -12.73
C ASP A 75 -11.15 11.98 -12.44
N GLY A 76 -11.58 11.80 -11.18
CA GLY A 76 -12.94 12.09 -10.74
C GLY A 76 -13.99 11.02 -11.08
N PHE A 77 -13.61 9.96 -11.79
CA PHE A 77 -14.45 8.78 -11.96
C PHE A 77 -14.25 7.78 -10.81
N ALA A 78 -15.33 7.13 -10.39
CA ALA A 78 -15.26 6.06 -9.40
C ALA A 78 -14.35 4.92 -9.88
N GLY A 79 -13.54 4.39 -8.96
CA GLY A 79 -12.57 3.34 -9.27
C GLY A 79 -11.94 2.74 -8.03
N PHE A 80 -10.92 1.92 -8.24
CA PHE A 80 -10.10 1.38 -7.16
C PHE A 80 -9.17 2.50 -6.65
N HIS A 81 -9.22 2.79 -5.35
CA HIS A 81 -8.39 3.87 -4.76
C HIS A 81 -6.94 3.43 -4.58
N HIS A 82 -6.67 2.35 -3.85
CA HIS A 82 -5.30 1.84 -3.63
C HIS A 82 -5.29 0.44 -3.03
N ALA A 83 -4.13 -0.22 -3.10
CA ALA A 83 -3.79 -1.40 -2.31
C ALA A 83 -2.64 -1.06 -1.35
N ALA A 84 -2.79 -1.42 -0.07
CA ALA A 84 -1.78 -1.20 0.96
C ALA A 84 -1.00 -2.49 1.30
N PHE A 85 0.31 -2.34 1.47
CA PHE A 85 1.25 -3.39 1.82
C PHE A 85 2.08 -2.90 3.01
N THR A 86 2.06 -3.69 4.09
CA THR A 86 2.79 -3.36 5.31
C THR A 86 4.12 -4.09 5.36
N PHE A 87 5.14 -3.39 5.85
CA PHE A 87 6.42 -3.98 6.25
C PHE A 87 6.42 -4.23 7.76
N ASP A 88 7.33 -5.10 8.21
CA ASP A 88 7.46 -5.46 9.63
C ASP A 88 8.18 -4.38 10.44
N SER A 89 9.01 -3.54 9.79
CA SER A 89 9.83 -2.55 10.48
C SER A 89 10.05 -1.25 9.70
N MET A 90 10.35 -0.17 10.42
CA MET A 90 10.76 1.11 9.82
C MET A 90 12.00 0.94 8.93
N ALA A 91 12.92 0.07 9.35
CA ALA A 91 14.13 -0.25 8.58
C ALA A 91 13.80 -0.83 7.20
N ASP A 92 12.83 -1.75 7.12
CA ASP A 92 12.43 -2.38 5.85
C ASP A 92 11.71 -1.41 4.91
N LEU A 93 10.83 -0.57 5.46
CA LEU A 93 10.15 0.49 4.71
C LEU A 93 11.18 1.50 4.14
N LEU A 94 12.12 1.97 4.97
CA LEU A 94 13.16 2.92 4.57
C LEU A 94 14.19 2.31 3.62
N SER A 95 14.53 1.03 3.79
CA SER A 95 15.37 0.27 2.86
C SER A 95 14.72 0.18 1.48
N THR A 96 13.42 -0.12 1.45
CA THR A 96 12.63 -0.13 0.21
C THR A 96 12.57 1.26 -0.41
N TYR A 97 12.29 2.31 0.37
CA TYR A 97 12.29 3.69 -0.10
C TYR A 97 13.63 4.07 -0.74
N LYS A 98 14.75 3.84 -0.05
CA LYS A 98 16.10 4.15 -0.54
C LYS A 98 16.37 3.46 -1.88
N ARG A 99 16.05 2.16 -1.98
CA ARG A 99 16.21 1.36 -3.19
C ARG A 99 15.35 1.88 -4.36
N LEU A 100 14.10 2.29 -4.11
CA LEU A 100 13.20 2.82 -5.14
C LEU A 100 13.59 4.22 -5.58
N ARG A 101 13.93 5.10 -4.64
CA ARG A 101 14.41 6.46 -4.90
C ARG A 101 15.63 6.45 -5.81
N ASP A 102 16.59 5.55 -5.58
CA ASP A 102 17.80 5.42 -6.40
C ASP A 102 17.50 4.91 -7.83
N LYS A 103 16.31 4.32 -8.06
CA LYS A 103 15.78 3.97 -9.38
C LYS A 103 14.90 5.06 -10.00
N GLY A 104 14.72 6.19 -9.32
CA GLY A 104 13.84 7.28 -9.75
C GLY A 104 12.36 7.07 -9.44
N ILE A 105 12.01 6.00 -8.72
CA ILE A 105 10.63 5.72 -8.27
C ILE A 105 10.45 6.37 -6.90
N LYS A 106 9.71 7.48 -6.84
CA LYS A 106 9.49 8.26 -5.62
C LYS A 106 8.02 8.19 -5.19
N PRO A 107 7.73 8.25 -3.87
CA PRO A 107 6.37 8.35 -3.40
C PRO A 107 5.75 9.67 -3.87
N ILE A 108 4.47 9.61 -4.28
CA ILE A 108 3.65 10.76 -4.65
C ILE A 108 3.01 11.43 -3.44
N PHE A 109 2.86 10.69 -2.34
CA PHE A 109 2.25 11.19 -1.11
C PHE A 109 2.82 10.44 0.11
N PRO A 110 3.91 10.92 0.73
CA PRO A 110 4.38 10.43 2.01
C PRO A 110 3.57 11.07 3.14
N ILE A 111 2.98 10.26 4.01
CA ILE A 111 2.09 10.73 5.05
C ILE A 111 2.12 9.84 6.29
N ASN A 112 2.16 10.46 7.46
CA ASN A 112 1.93 9.81 8.74
C ASN A 112 0.46 9.98 9.11
N HIS A 113 -0.32 8.91 9.01
CA HIS A 113 -1.75 8.91 9.34
C HIS A 113 -2.00 8.96 10.86
N GLY A 114 -1.00 8.61 11.67
CA GLY A 114 -1.12 8.37 13.11
C GLY A 114 -0.96 6.90 13.41
N PRO A 115 -1.92 6.04 12.99
CA PRO A 115 -1.80 4.59 13.10
C PRO A 115 -0.66 4.02 12.25
N THR A 116 -0.39 4.65 11.11
CA THR A 116 0.57 4.15 10.12
C THR A 116 1.46 5.26 9.58
N THR A 117 2.70 4.90 9.26
CA THR A 117 3.61 5.73 8.47
C THR A 117 3.64 5.17 7.06
N SER A 118 3.16 5.97 6.11
CA SER A 118 2.78 5.51 4.78
C SER A 118 3.45 6.30 3.67
N MET A 119 3.79 5.61 2.58
CA MET A 119 4.30 6.19 1.35
C MET A 119 3.50 5.65 0.17
N TYR A 120 2.71 6.52 -0.46
CA TYR A 120 1.95 6.16 -1.64
C TYR A 120 2.78 6.34 -2.91
N TYR A 121 2.72 5.36 -3.81
CA TYR A 121 3.37 5.36 -5.12
C TYR A 121 2.31 5.20 -6.21
N ALA A 122 2.52 5.83 -7.37
CA ALA A 122 1.70 5.61 -8.55
C ALA A 122 2.44 4.70 -9.54
N ASP A 123 1.72 3.70 -10.04
CA ASP A 123 2.18 2.88 -11.16
C ASP A 123 2.05 3.65 -12.50
N PRO A 124 2.55 3.08 -13.63
CA PRO A 124 2.44 3.71 -14.95
C PRO A 124 1.03 4.09 -15.41
N ASP A 125 -0.01 3.43 -14.89
CA ASP A 125 -1.42 3.73 -15.19
C ASP A 125 -2.06 4.65 -14.12
N GLY A 126 -1.28 5.08 -13.13
CA GLY A 126 -1.70 5.92 -12.03
C GLY A 126 -2.47 5.19 -10.93
N ASN A 127 -2.47 3.85 -10.88
CA ASN A 127 -3.00 3.13 -9.72
C ASN A 127 -2.09 3.34 -8.52
N GLN A 128 -2.69 3.51 -7.34
CA GLN A 128 -1.95 3.81 -6.13
C GLN A 128 -1.62 2.55 -5.32
N LEU A 129 -0.37 2.44 -4.90
CA LEU A 129 0.08 1.50 -3.88
C LEU A 129 0.52 2.26 -2.65
N GLU A 130 0.08 1.80 -1.49
CA GLU A 130 0.57 2.28 -0.21
C GLU A 130 1.59 1.29 0.34
N LEU A 131 2.80 1.76 0.61
CA LEU A 131 3.81 1.03 1.36
C LEU A 131 3.87 1.64 2.76
N GLN A 132 3.62 0.83 3.80
CA GLN A 132 3.46 1.35 5.15
C GLN A 132 4.12 0.48 6.22
N ILE A 133 4.12 0.99 7.45
CA ILE A 133 4.30 0.24 8.70
C ILE A 133 3.23 0.68 9.71
N GLU A 134 2.99 -0.16 10.72
CA GLU A 134 2.26 0.24 11.93
C GLU A 134 3.14 1.13 12.82
N ASN A 135 2.53 2.16 13.40
CA ASN A 135 3.17 3.05 14.37
C ASN A 135 2.97 2.59 15.82
N TYR A 136 2.00 1.71 16.08
CA TYR A 136 1.74 1.12 17.40
C TYR A 136 2.21 -0.33 17.48
N GLU A 137 2.44 -0.82 18.70
CA GLU A 137 2.85 -2.22 18.93
C GLU A 137 1.73 -3.21 18.61
N THR A 138 0.47 -2.80 18.81
CA THR A 138 -0.69 -3.65 18.59
C THR A 138 -1.75 -3.00 17.71
N VAL A 139 -2.44 -3.82 16.91
CA VAL A 139 -3.59 -3.40 16.11
C VAL A 139 -4.71 -2.81 16.99
N GLU A 140 -4.84 -3.27 18.24
CA GLU A 140 -5.82 -2.72 19.17
C GLU A 140 -5.51 -1.26 19.53
N GLU A 141 -4.25 -0.92 19.73
CA GLU A 141 -3.81 0.46 19.98
C GLU A 141 -3.96 1.32 18.72
N SER A 142 -3.54 0.83 17.55
CA SER A 142 -3.82 1.49 16.26
C SER A 142 -5.32 1.75 16.09
N THR A 143 -6.17 0.79 16.47
CA THR A 143 -7.63 0.91 16.38
C THR A 143 -8.18 1.99 17.32
N LYS A 144 -7.63 2.13 18.53
CA LYS A 144 -8.05 3.16 19.49
C LYS A 144 -7.80 4.57 18.96
N PHE A 145 -6.78 4.77 18.12
CA PHE A 145 -6.47 6.07 17.55
C PHE A 145 -7.64 6.68 16.76
N PHE A 146 -8.40 5.87 16.02
CA PHE A 146 -9.56 6.32 15.23
C PHE A 146 -10.69 6.94 16.07
N PHE A 147 -10.66 6.77 17.40
CA PHE A 147 -11.66 7.31 18.32
C PHE A 147 -11.14 8.50 19.14
N THR A 148 -9.97 9.06 18.79
CA THR A 148 -9.36 10.20 19.48
C THR A 148 -9.80 11.54 18.88
N GLU A 149 -9.67 12.61 19.66
CA GLU A 149 -9.88 13.99 19.17
C GLU A 149 -8.87 14.35 18.07
N ALA A 150 -7.62 13.86 18.17
CA ALA A 150 -6.59 14.07 17.16
C ALA A 150 -6.98 13.48 15.79
N PHE A 151 -7.63 12.31 15.76
CA PHE A 151 -8.16 11.76 14.51
C PHE A 151 -9.39 12.53 14.02
N ALA A 152 -10.27 12.96 14.91
CA ALA A 152 -11.44 13.76 14.55
C ALA A 152 -11.05 15.12 13.93
N GLU A 153 -10.00 15.76 14.44
CA GLU A 153 -9.48 17.02 13.91
C GLU A 153 -8.71 16.82 12.59
N ASN A 154 -7.89 15.78 12.50
CA ASN A 154 -7.11 15.45 11.31
C ASN A 154 -7.22 13.95 10.97
N PRO A 155 -8.25 13.56 10.20
CA PRO A 155 -8.43 12.19 9.73
C PRO A 155 -7.50 11.80 8.57
N ILE A 156 -6.78 12.77 7.99
CA ILE A 156 -5.92 12.54 6.83
C ILE A 156 -4.50 12.20 7.24
N GLY A 157 -3.93 12.88 8.23
CA GLY A 157 -2.53 12.70 8.65
C GLY A 157 -1.64 13.89 8.33
N VAL A 158 -0.33 13.71 8.46
CA VAL A 158 0.68 14.77 8.30
C VAL A 158 1.71 14.32 7.27
N GLU A 159 1.89 15.12 6.22
CA GLU A 159 2.91 14.82 5.21
C GLU A 159 4.31 14.97 5.80
N PHE A 160 5.24 14.14 5.32
CA PHE A 160 6.64 14.21 5.74
C PHE A 160 7.58 14.12 4.53
N ASP A 161 8.84 14.50 4.71
CA ASP A 161 9.89 14.27 3.73
C ASP A 161 10.57 12.91 3.99
N PRO A 162 10.48 11.93 3.08
CA PRO A 162 11.11 10.63 3.26
C PRO A 162 12.64 10.66 3.33
N ASP A 163 13.29 11.64 2.67
CA ASP A 163 14.74 11.80 2.75
C ASP A 163 15.14 12.30 4.16
N GLU A 164 14.33 13.17 4.77
CA GLU A 164 14.53 13.60 6.16
C GLU A 164 14.29 12.45 7.15
N LEU A 165 13.20 11.70 6.98
CA LEU A 165 12.89 10.53 7.81
C LEU A 165 14.03 9.50 7.75
N LEU A 166 14.54 9.21 6.54
CA LEU A 166 15.67 8.32 6.33
C LEU A 166 16.93 8.83 7.04
N ALA A 167 17.26 10.12 6.90
CA ALA A 167 18.45 10.70 7.53
C ALA A 167 18.37 10.65 9.07
N ARG A 168 17.20 10.93 9.65
CA ARG A 168 16.95 10.83 11.10
C ARG A 168 17.07 9.40 11.62
N PHE A 169 16.53 8.44 10.87
CA PHE A 169 16.69 7.01 11.18
C PHE A 169 18.16 6.58 11.13
N GLU A 170 18.90 6.93 10.08
CA GLU A 170 20.33 6.61 9.96
C GLU A 170 21.20 7.32 11.02
N ALA A 171 20.73 8.45 11.57
CA ALA A 171 21.36 9.15 12.70
C ALA A 171 21.10 8.48 14.06
N GLY A 172 20.27 7.43 14.12
CA GLY A 172 19.98 6.67 15.34
C GLY A 172 18.88 7.28 16.21
N GLU A 173 18.00 8.10 15.64
CA GLU A 173 16.80 8.56 16.34
C GLU A 173 15.85 7.40 16.66
N SER A 174 15.16 7.45 17.80
CA SER A 174 14.30 6.34 18.24
C SER A 174 13.07 6.19 17.34
N GLU A 175 12.65 4.95 17.08
CA GLU A 175 11.43 4.69 16.30
C GLU A 175 10.17 5.30 16.94
N GLU A 176 10.11 5.38 18.27
CA GLU A 176 9.02 6.08 18.98
C GLU A 176 8.88 7.53 18.49
N THR A 177 10.00 8.25 18.34
CA THR A 177 9.99 9.65 17.90
C THR A 177 9.76 9.75 16.38
N LEU A 178 10.28 8.82 15.59
CA LEU A 178 10.08 8.80 14.14
C LEU A 178 8.63 8.47 13.74
N LYS A 179 7.97 7.60 14.49
CA LYS A 179 6.58 7.16 14.27
C LYS A 179 5.56 8.15 14.82
N ALA A 180 5.93 8.98 15.79
CA ALA A 180 5.02 9.96 16.39
C ALA A 180 4.48 10.94 15.35
N ARG A 181 3.15 10.99 15.21
CA ARG A 181 2.48 11.95 14.32
C ARG A 181 2.57 13.36 14.92
N PRO A 182 3.14 14.35 14.21
CA PRO A 182 3.10 15.73 14.65
C PRO A 182 1.67 16.26 14.71
N ASP A 183 1.41 17.21 15.62
CA ASP A 183 0.16 17.96 15.61
C ASP A 183 0.32 19.22 14.75
N VAL A 184 -0.44 19.28 13.66
CA VAL A 184 -0.47 20.41 12.72
C VAL A 184 -1.87 21.04 12.61
N GLY A 185 -2.79 20.66 13.50
CA GLY A 185 -4.19 21.05 13.47
C GLY A 185 -5.00 20.37 12.35
N ALA A 186 -6.15 20.98 12.04
CA ALA A 186 -7.19 20.39 11.21
C ALA A 186 -6.79 20.19 9.73
N ARG A 187 -7.22 19.05 9.16
CA ARG A 187 -7.12 18.75 7.72
C ARG A 187 -8.32 17.92 7.25
N GLY A 188 -8.90 18.24 6.11
CA GLY A 188 -9.97 17.47 5.47
C GLY A 188 -9.56 16.81 4.16
N LEU A 189 -10.52 16.21 3.46
CA LEU A 189 -10.31 15.47 2.21
C LEU A 189 -9.66 16.30 1.09
N GLU A 190 -9.81 17.62 1.12
CA GLU A 190 -9.13 18.56 0.21
C GLU A 190 -7.59 18.48 0.28
N ALA A 191 -7.05 17.89 1.36
CA ALA A 191 -5.63 17.69 1.56
C ALA A 191 -5.09 16.39 0.93
N VAL A 192 -5.96 15.49 0.47
CA VAL A 192 -5.57 14.23 -0.16
C VAL A 192 -5.08 14.49 -1.59
N LYS A 193 -3.89 13.98 -1.92
CA LYS A 193 -3.23 14.16 -3.23
C LYS A 193 -3.30 12.92 -4.12
N LEU A 194 -4.23 12.02 -3.83
CA LEU A 194 -4.47 10.78 -4.55
C LEU A 194 -5.68 10.95 -5.49
N ARG A 195 -5.77 10.08 -6.51
CA ARG A 195 -6.84 10.12 -7.52
C ARG A 195 -8.17 9.62 -6.97
#